data_AF-A0A350I8J4-F1
#
_entry.id   AF-A0A350I8J4-F1
#
_cell.length_a   1.000
_cell.length_b   1.000
_cell.length_c   1.000
_cell.angle_alpha   90.00
_cell.angle_beta   90.00
_cell.angle_gamma   90.00
#
_symmetry.space_group_name_H-M   'P 1'
#
loop_
_entity.id
_entity.type
_entity.pdbx_description
1 polymer ?
#
loop_
_entity_poly.entity_id
_entity_poly.type
_entity_poly.pdbx_seq_one_letter_code
_entity_poly.pdbx_strand_id
1 'polypeptide(L)'
;DKRIQIYAKENGYTSTYNSGLLFVGYFCMNLSSRLPDPIGLVAIMAFAFLIPPVRALNFAIMNSDEYDGEEVDRYSAGQMAIVAFGIIFWAMIILGLFSEPSF
;
A
#
# COMPACT_ATOMS: atom_id res chain seq x y z
N ASP A 1 -4.56 11.95 -11.25
CA ASP A 1 -4.48 10.48 -11.35
C ASP A 1 -5.06 9.79 -12.58
N LYS A 2 -5.71 10.48 -13.54
CA LYS A 2 -6.03 9.83 -14.83
C LYS A 2 -4.76 9.45 -15.62
N ARG A 3 -3.63 10.13 -15.41
CA ARG A 3 -2.38 9.91 -16.16
C ARG A 3 -1.85 8.48 -16.03
N ILE A 4 -1.78 7.93 -14.80
CA ILE A 4 -1.29 6.55 -14.59
C ILE A 4 -2.24 5.53 -15.20
N GLN A 5 -3.55 5.72 -15.01
CA GLN A 5 -4.55 4.79 -15.55
C GLN A 5 -4.64 4.86 -17.09
N ILE A 6 -4.52 6.05 -17.68
CA ILE A 6 -4.48 6.24 -19.13
C ILE A 6 -3.21 5.60 -19.68
N TYR A 7 -2.06 5.90 -19.09
CA TYR A 7 -0.77 5.30 -19.47
C TYR A 7 -0.79 3.77 -19.39
N ALA A 8 -1.37 3.21 -18.32
CA ALA A 8 -1.53 1.76 -18.20
C ALA A 8 -2.46 1.20 -19.27
N LYS A 9 -3.58 1.86 -19.56
CA LYS A 9 -4.53 1.42 -20.61
C LYS A 9 -3.92 1.47 -22.00
N GLU A 10 -3.12 2.50 -22.30
CA GLU A 10 -2.38 2.63 -23.56
C GLU A 10 -1.40 1.46 -23.74
N ASN A 11 -0.83 0.96 -22.65
CA ASN A 11 0.04 -0.22 -22.63
C ASN A 11 -0.72 -1.55 -22.41
N GLY A 12 -2.06 -1.57 -22.59
CA GLY A 12 -2.85 -2.81 -22.58
C GLY A 12 -3.47 -3.21 -21.23
N TYR A 13 -3.39 -2.38 -20.19
CA TYR A 13 -3.99 -2.68 -18.89
C TYR A 13 -5.52 -2.61 -18.93
N THR A 14 -6.18 -3.69 -18.57
CA THR A 14 -7.65 -3.81 -18.67
C THR A 14 -8.39 -3.39 -17.41
N SER A 15 -7.70 -3.37 -16.25
CA SER A 15 -8.34 -3.06 -14.97
C SER A 15 -8.50 -1.56 -14.74
N THR A 16 -9.63 -1.18 -14.14
CA THR A 16 -9.94 0.21 -13.81
C THR A 16 -10.16 0.40 -12.33
N TYR A 17 -9.53 1.41 -11.76
CA TYR A 17 -9.78 1.88 -10.39
C TYR A 17 -10.38 3.29 -10.40
N ASN A 18 -11.11 3.64 -9.34
CA ASN A 18 -11.61 4.99 -9.16
C ASN A 18 -10.58 5.80 -8.34
N SER A 19 -9.83 6.66 -9.02
CA SER A 19 -8.78 7.47 -8.36
C SER A 19 -9.34 8.39 -7.27
N GLY A 20 -10.56 8.91 -7.47
CA GLY A 20 -11.21 9.76 -6.46
C GLY A 20 -11.54 8.99 -5.19
N LEU A 21 -12.08 7.77 -5.32
CA LEU A 21 -12.38 6.92 -4.17
C LEU A 21 -11.12 6.49 -3.43
N LEU A 22 -10.05 6.13 -4.15
CA LEU A 22 -8.76 5.77 -3.54
C LEU A 22 -8.13 6.96 -2.81
N PHE A 23 -8.20 8.16 -3.38
CA PHE A 23 -7.71 9.38 -2.73
C PHE A 23 -8.50 9.69 -1.45
N VAL A 24 -9.84 9.63 -1.52
CA VAL A 24 -10.69 9.84 -0.34
C VAL A 24 -10.40 8.79 0.73
N GLY A 25 -10.29 7.51 0.34
CA GLY A 25 -9.93 6.44 1.26
C GLY A 25 -8.58 6.67 1.92
N TYR A 26 -7.54 6.96 1.14
CA TYR A 26 -6.20 7.30 1.64
C TYR A 26 -6.23 8.49 2.61
N PHE A 27 -6.97 9.54 2.27
CA PHE A 27 -7.09 10.75 3.09
C PHE A 27 -7.83 10.47 4.41
N CYS A 28 -8.99 9.80 4.35
CA CYS A 28 -9.76 9.41 5.54
C CYS A 28 -8.94 8.48 6.46
N MET A 29 -8.20 7.54 5.88
CA MET A 29 -7.34 6.62 6.62
C MET A 29 -6.17 7.37 7.28
N ASN A 30 -5.57 8.34 6.60
CA ASN A 30 -4.55 9.18 7.23
C ASN A 30 -5.14 10.08 8.32
N LEU A 31 -6.39 10.53 8.18
CA LEU A 31 -7.04 11.31 9.22
C LEU A 31 -7.26 10.49 10.50
N SER A 32 -7.40 9.16 10.38
CA SER A 32 -7.52 8.28 11.55
C SER A 32 -6.26 8.29 12.42
N SER A 33 -5.10 8.71 11.91
CA SER A 33 -3.86 8.88 12.71
C SER A 33 -3.98 9.89 13.84
N ARG A 34 -4.98 10.78 13.77
CA ARG A 34 -5.27 11.76 14.81
C ARG A 34 -6.19 11.23 15.91
N LEU A 35 -6.71 10.02 15.74
CA LEU A 35 -7.54 9.37 16.75
C LEU A 35 -6.66 8.77 17.85
N PRO A 36 -7.18 8.65 19.08
CA PRO A 36 -6.46 7.99 20.17
C PRO A 36 -6.02 6.58 19.76
N ASP A 37 -4.86 6.17 20.27
CA ASP A 37 -4.46 4.78 20.18
C ASP A 37 -5.53 3.89 20.81
N PRO A 38 -5.87 2.74 20.21
CA PRO A 38 -5.14 2.06 19.13
C PRO A 38 -5.64 2.36 17.69
N ILE A 39 -6.66 3.20 17.53
CA ILE A 39 -7.31 3.47 16.24
C ILE A 39 -6.39 4.30 15.32
N GLY A 40 -5.50 5.11 15.90
CA GLY A 40 -4.43 5.82 15.20
C GLY A 40 -3.53 4.91 14.35
N LEU A 41 -3.25 3.71 14.84
CA LEU A 41 -2.35 2.75 14.17
C LEU A 41 -2.90 2.22 12.85
N VAL A 42 -4.23 2.25 12.67
CA VAL A 42 -4.88 1.79 11.43
C VAL A 42 -4.52 2.71 10.26
N ALA A 43 -4.08 3.95 10.52
CA ALA A 43 -3.60 4.86 9.48
C ALA A 43 -2.40 4.31 8.70
N ILE A 44 -1.60 3.41 9.29
CA ILE A 44 -0.53 2.72 8.57
C ILE A 44 -1.09 1.94 7.38
N MET A 45 -2.31 1.40 7.46
CA MET A 45 -2.92 0.67 6.35
C MET A 45 -3.34 1.56 5.17
N ALA A 46 -3.16 2.89 5.25
CA ALA A 46 -3.47 3.79 4.15
C ALA A 46 -2.72 3.45 2.84
N PHE A 47 -1.53 2.82 2.93
CA PHE A 47 -0.80 2.38 1.74
C PHE A 47 -1.60 1.40 0.88
N ALA A 48 -2.58 0.67 1.43
CA ALA A 48 -3.41 -0.25 0.68
C ALA A 48 -4.17 0.44 -0.46
N PHE A 49 -4.58 1.70 -0.27
CA PHE A 49 -5.23 2.50 -1.30
C PHE A 49 -4.29 2.90 -2.45
N LEU A 50 -2.97 2.82 -2.24
CA LEU A 50 -1.96 3.07 -3.26
C LEU A 50 -1.60 1.82 -4.07
N ILE A 51 -2.02 0.62 -3.64
CA ILE A 51 -1.71 -0.64 -4.34
C ILE A 51 -2.25 -0.64 -5.78
N PRO A 52 -3.54 -0.31 -6.06
CA PRO A 52 -4.04 -0.38 -7.43
C PRO A 52 -3.33 0.58 -8.41
N PRO A 53 -3.07 1.85 -8.06
CA PRO A 53 -2.28 2.76 -8.88
C PRO A 53 -0.86 2.27 -9.15
N VAL A 54 -0.18 1.76 -8.11
CA VAL A 54 1.20 1.24 -8.26
C VAL A 54 1.22 0.00 -9.15
N ARG A 55 0.24 -0.91 -9.04
CA ARG A 55 0.13 -2.06 -9.94
C ARG A 55 -0.11 -1.65 -11.39
N ALA A 56 -1.01 -0.68 -11.62
CA ALA A 56 -1.27 -0.17 -12.96
C ALA A 56 -0.02 0.48 -13.57
N LEU A 57 0.74 1.24 -12.75
CA LEU A 57 1.99 1.85 -13.18
C LEU A 57 3.06 0.80 -13.51
N ASN A 58 3.27 -0.19 -12.64
CA ASN A 58 4.24 -1.25 -12.86
C ASN A 58 3.93 -2.05 -14.12
N PHE A 59 2.64 -2.37 -14.36
CA PHE A 59 2.22 -3.02 -15.59
C PHE A 59 2.54 -2.16 -16.82
N ALA A 60 2.27 -0.86 -16.76
CA ALA A 60 2.55 0.04 -17.87
C ALA A 60 4.05 0.12 -18.18
N ILE A 61 4.91 0.20 -17.16
CA ILE A 61 6.37 0.22 -17.30
C ILE A 61 6.88 -1.09 -17.90
N MET A 62 6.37 -2.24 -17.46
CA MET A 62 6.77 -3.55 -17.98
C MET A 62 6.37 -3.79 -19.44
N ASN A 63 5.33 -3.10 -19.93
CA ASN A 63 4.81 -3.28 -21.28
C ASN A 63 5.10 -2.09 -22.20
N SER A 64 5.82 -1.07 -21.71
CA SER A 64 6.19 0.10 -22.50
C SER A 64 7.56 -0.10 -23.15
N ASP A 65 7.68 0.22 -24.44
CA ASP A 65 8.97 0.24 -25.14
C ASP A 65 9.94 1.32 -24.63
N GLU A 66 9.45 2.26 -23.82
CA GLU A 66 10.20 3.41 -23.30
C GLU A 66 11.04 3.08 -22.06
N TYR A 67 10.69 2.01 -21.33
CA TYR A 67 11.38 1.59 -20.11
C TYR A 67 11.71 0.11 -20.15
N ASP A 68 12.97 -0.24 -19.85
CA ASP A 68 13.39 -1.62 -19.68
C ASP A 68 12.91 -2.12 -18.31
N GLY A 69 11.71 -2.69 -18.29
CA GLY A 69 11.07 -3.18 -17.07
C GLY A 69 11.74 -4.45 -16.56
N GLU A 70 12.71 -4.32 -15.65
CA GLU A 70 13.31 -5.48 -14.99
C GLU A 70 12.36 -6.05 -13.92
N GLU A 71 11.91 -7.29 -14.11
CA GLU A 71 11.15 -8.01 -13.10
C GLU A 71 12.10 -8.53 -12.01
N VAL A 72 12.02 -7.95 -10.81
CA VAL A 72 12.77 -8.43 -9.65
C VAL A 72 12.05 -9.65 -9.07
N ASP A 73 12.37 -10.83 -9.60
CA ASP A 73 11.73 -12.11 -9.26
C ASP A 73 11.98 -12.58 -7.81
N ARG A 74 12.90 -11.92 -7.07
CA ARG A 74 13.25 -12.34 -5.71
C ARG A 74 13.33 -11.18 -4.74
N TYR A 75 12.60 -11.32 -3.62
CA TYR A 75 12.78 -10.44 -2.48
C TYR A 75 14.24 -10.49 -2.00
N SER A 76 14.83 -9.30 -1.82
CA SER A 76 16.13 -9.17 -1.18
C SER A 76 16.05 -9.63 0.28
N ALA A 77 17.15 -10.17 0.80
CA ALA A 77 17.24 -10.56 2.22
C ALA A 77 16.87 -9.40 3.17
N GLY A 78 17.21 -8.16 2.80
CA GLY A 78 16.80 -6.96 3.55
C GLY A 78 15.29 -6.72 3.53
N GLN A 79 14.63 -6.92 2.38
CA GLN A 79 13.17 -6.79 2.27
C GLN A 79 12.47 -7.85 3.12
N MET A 80 12.97 -9.09 3.10
CA MET A 80 12.44 -10.17 3.91
C MET A 80 12.63 -9.91 5.41
N ALA A 81 13.78 -9.36 5.82
CA ALA A 81 14.03 -8.97 7.21
C ALA A 81 13.07 -7.85 7.68
N ILE A 82 12.79 -6.86 6.83
CA ILE A 82 11.81 -5.80 7.14
C ILE A 82 10.41 -6.38 7.31
N VAL A 83 9.99 -7.32 6.44
CA VAL A 83 8.69 -7.99 6.56
C VAL A 83 8.61 -8.77 7.88
N ALA A 84 9.64 -9.54 8.22
CA ALA A 84 9.68 -10.29 9.48
C ALA A 84 9.62 -9.37 10.71
N PHE A 85 10.41 -8.28 10.71
CA PHE A 85 10.38 -7.28 11.77
C PHE A 85 9.00 -6.64 11.91
N GLY A 86 8.37 -6.28 10.79
CA GLY A 86 7.02 -5.72 10.78
C GLY A 86 5.99 -6.65 11.40
N ILE A 87 6.04 -7.96 11.08
CA ILE A 87 5.14 -8.96 11.66
C ILE A 87 5.33 -9.05 13.18
N ILE A 88 6.58 -9.11 13.66
CA ILE A 88 6.89 -9.19 15.10
C ILE A 88 6.42 -7.91 15.81
N PHE A 89 6.69 -6.74 15.22
CA PHE A 89 6.28 -5.45 15.76
C PHE A 89 4.76 -5.36 15.89
N TRP A 90 4.00 -5.76 14.86
CA TRP A 90 2.54 -5.80 14.92
C TRP A 90 2.02 -6.80 15.96
N ALA A 91 2.64 -7.98 16.08
CA ALA A 91 2.26 -8.95 17.09
C ALA A 91 2.42 -8.37 18.52
N MET A 92 3.52 -7.66 18.78
CA MET A 92 3.73 -6.98 20.07
C MET A 92 2.69 -5.90 20.34
N ILE A 93 2.35 -5.07 19.35
CA ILE A 93 1.29 -4.05 19.48
C ILE A 93 -0.04 -4.71 19.84
N ILE A 94 -0.42 -5.77 19.13
CA ILE A 94 -1.69 -6.47 19.36
C ILE A 94 -1.71 -7.07 20.78
N LEU A 95 -0.63 -7.72 21.20
CA LEU A 95 -0.50 -8.25 22.55
C LEU A 95 -0.56 -7.15 23.62
N GLY A 96 0.08 -6.01 23.38
CA GLY A 96 0.03 -4.83 24.25
C GLY A 96 -1.40 -4.31 24.45
N LEU A 97 -2.14 -4.18 23.34
CA LEU A 97 -3.54 -3.74 23.32
C LEU A 97 -4.45 -4.68 24.12
N PHE A 98 -4.21 -5.99 24.07
CA PHE A 98 -4.95 -6.97 24.88
C PHE A 98 -4.46 -7.10 26.32
N SER A 99 -3.28 -6.55 26.64
CA SER A 99 -2.71 -6.57 27.99
C SER A 99 -3.07 -5.37 28.85
N GLU A 100 -3.63 -4.30 28.27
CA GLU A 100 -4.18 -3.18 29.04
C GLU A 100 -5.35 -3.70 29.89
N PRO A 101 -5.22 -3.65 31.23
CA PRO A 101 -6.33 -4.03 32.08
C PRO A 101 -7.40 -2.94 31.98
N SER A 102 -8.61 -3.33 31.62
CA SER A 102 -9.79 -2.46 31.66
C SER A 102 -10.05 -2.03 33.11
N PHE A 103 -9.55 -0.85 33.49
CA PHE A 103 -9.88 -0.17 34.74
C PHE A 103 -10.47 1.21 34.43
#